data_AF-A0A3D2X3N9-F1
#
_entry.id   AF-A0A3D2X3N9-F1
#
_cell.length_a   1.000
_cell.length_b   1.000
_cell.length_c   1.000
_cell.angle_alpha   90.00
_cell.angle_beta   90.00
_cell.angle_gamma   90.00
#
_symmetry.space_group_name_H-M   'P 1'
#
loop_
_entity.id
_entity.type
_entity.pdbx_description
1 polymer ?
#
loop_
_entity_poly.entity_id
_entity_poly.type
_entity_poly.pdbx_seq_one_letter_code
_entity_poly.pdbx_strand_id
1 'polypeptide(L)'
;MSNKSNQGLVDYALKQVGIKYVMGTNCRLLTASRLQSLINTNPVNWFTVDRIKECNKWVGQVTTDCHGLIEGYINDYNLNGVVEAGEGTYDMTSDNAFNKATVKGEISTIDKDLVGLCVRYPGHVGVYIGNGQVVEARGLNYGVCITNLKDRPWTHWYEHPGIEYEKVTTKRVLLLTTPYMRGNDVKKLQQLIGVNADGIYGPVTDKKVKEILGVLGK
;
A
#
# COMPACT_ATOMS: atom_id res chain seq x y z
N MET A 1 9.10 -9.68 17.72
CA MET A 1 8.01 -8.88 17.11
C MET A 1 7.83 -9.41 15.70
N SER A 2 6.60 -9.68 15.26
CA SER A 2 6.35 -10.11 13.87
C SER A 2 6.69 -8.93 12.95
N ASN A 3 7.58 -9.16 11.99
CA ASN A 3 7.91 -8.16 10.97
C ASN A 3 6.65 -7.83 10.16
N LYS A 4 6.35 -6.54 10.00
CA LYS A 4 5.18 -6.05 9.26
C LYS A 4 5.51 -6.01 7.78
N SER A 5 4.95 -6.93 6.99
CA SER A 5 5.24 -7.06 5.56
C SER A 5 4.26 -6.28 4.68
N ASN A 6 4.69 -5.97 3.46
CA ASN A 6 3.85 -5.34 2.45
C ASN A 6 2.63 -6.19 2.06
N GLN A 7 2.76 -7.51 1.96
CA GLN A 7 1.61 -8.40 1.74
C GLN A 7 0.68 -8.41 2.95
N GLY A 8 1.22 -8.43 4.17
CA GLY A 8 0.40 -8.37 5.38
C GLY A 8 -0.40 -7.06 5.49
N LEU A 9 0.15 -5.93 5.02
CA LEU A 9 -0.58 -4.67 4.93
C LEU A 9 -1.75 -4.77 3.95
N VAL A 10 -1.57 -5.42 2.79
CA VAL A 10 -2.64 -5.65 1.81
C VAL A 10 -3.77 -6.47 2.43
N ASP A 11 -3.43 -7.60 3.04
CA ASP A 11 -4.39 -8.51 3.66
C ASP A 11 -5.16 -7.81 4.80
N TYR A 12 -4.46 -7.01 5.60
CA TYR A 12 -5.07 -6.20 6.64
C TYR A 12 -6.02 -5.16 6.06
N ALA A 13 -5.58 -4.35 5.10
CA ALA A 13 -6.38 -3.28 4.50
C ALA A 13 -7.67 -3.83 3.87
N LEU A 14 -7.59 -4.98 3.18
CA LEU A 14 -8.73 -5.65 2.59
C LEU A 14 -9.79 -6.06 3.63
N LYS A 15 -9.36 -6.55 4.80
CA LYS A 15 -10.29 -6.90 5.90
C LYS A 15 -11.04 -5.69 6.46
N GLN A 16 -10.48 -4.49 6.32
CA GLN A 16 -11.08 -3.26 6.82
C GLN A 16 -12.07 -2.62 5.84
N VAL A 17 -12.23 -3.13 4.63
CA VAL A 17 -13.21 -2.59 3.67
C VAL A 17 -14.61 -2.58 4.29
N GLY A 18 -15.27 -1.42 4.26
CA GLY A 18 -16.58 -1.19 4.87
C GLY A 18 -16.54 -0.51 6.25
N ILE A 19 -15.38 -0.48 6.92
CA ILE A 19 -15.19 0.24 8.18
C ILE A 19 -15.44 1.75 8.00
N LYS A 20 -16.05 2.38 9.00
CA LYS A 20 -16.40 3.81 8.94
C LYS A 20 -15.18 4.70 9.10
N TYR A 21 -15.21 5.85 8.41
CA TYR A 21 -14.14 6.84 8.50
C TYR A 21 -14.40 7.81 9.65
N VAL A 22 -13.46 7.93 10.58
CA VAL A 22 -13.46 9.02 11.59
C VAL A 22 -12.06 9.60 11.69
N MET A 23 -11.93 10.91 11.50
CA MET A 23 -10.63 11.60 11.56
C MET A 23 -9.96 11.40 12.92
N GLY A 24 -8.67 11.04 12.91
CA GLY A 24 -7.87 10.81 14.11
C GLY A 24 -8.06 9.42 14.72
N THR A 25 -8.57 8.44 13.96
CA THR A 25 -8.73 7.06 14.43
C THR A 25 -7.90 6.10 13.58
N ASN A 26 -7.46 4.98 14.15
CA ASN A 26 -6.50 4.06 13.54
C ASN A 26 -6.88 2.58 13.74
N CYS A 27 -8.04 2.20 13.19
CA CYS A 27 -8.62 0.86 13.32
C CYS A 27 -8.87 0.44 14.77
N ARG A 28 -9.40 1.37 15.55
CA ARG A 28 -9.76 1.18 16.97
C ARG A 28 -11.25 1.34 17.16
N LEU A 29 -11.76 0.75 18.24
CA LEU A 29 -13.12 1.01 18.70
C LEU A 29 -13.31 2.51 18.98
N LEU A 30 -14.33 3.11 18.38
CA LEU A 30 -14.74 4.48 18.69
C LEU A 30 -15.57 4.45 19.97
N THR A 31 -14.98 4.85 21.10
CA THR A 31 -15.72 5.06 22.35
C THR A 31 -16.29 6.47 22.41
N ALA A 32 -17.30 6.69 23.27
CA ALA A 32 -17.83 8.03 23.52
C ALA A 32 -16.74 9.01 24.02
N SER A 33 -15.86 8.55 24.92
CA SER A 33 -14.73 9.35 25.41
C SER A 33 -13.74 9.72 24.31
N ARG A 34 -13.42 8.78 23.42
CA ARG A 34 -12.53 9.02 22.28
C ARG A 34 -13.14 10.01 21.30
N LEU A 35 -14.42 9.83 20.97
CA LEU A 35 -15.12 10.79 20.11
C LEU A 35 -15.12 12.20 20.73
N GLN A 36 -15.37 12.32 22.03
CA GLN A 36 -15.33 13.62 22.71
C GLN A 36 -13.93 14.24 22.68
N SER A 37 -12.88 13.45 22.89
CA SER A 37 -11.49 13.92 22.79
C SER A 37 -11.15 14.43 21.37
N LEU A 38 -11.58 13.70 20.34
CA LEU A 38 -11.42 14.11 18.94
C LEU A 38 -12.20 15.39 18.61
N ILE A 39 -13.40 15.57 19.16
CA ILE A 39 -14.18 16.81 19.01
C ILE A 39 -13.46 18.00 19.67
N ASN A 40 -12.92 17.80 20.87
CA ASN A 40 -12.23 18.85 21.62
C ASN A 40 -10.93 19.29 20.94
N THR A 41 -10.18 18.34 20.38
CA THR A 41 -8.91 18.59 19.66
C THR A 41 -9.13 19.05 18.22
N ASN A 42 -10.27 18.68 17.63
CA ASN A 42 -10.71 19.01 16.28
C ASN A 42 -9.60 18.97 15.23
N PRO A 43 -8.97 17.80 15.00
CA PRO A 43 -7.86 17.68 14.05
C PRO A 43 -8.26 18.23 12.69
N VAL A 44 -7.41 19.13 12.17
CA VAL A 44 -7.59 19.84 10.89
C VAL A 44 -8.98 20.50 10.71
N ASN A 45 -9.63 20.91 11.80
CA ASN A 45 -10.98 21.46 11.82
C ASN A 45 -12.03 20.52 11.16
N TRP A 46 -11.86 19.21 11.28
CA TRP A 46 -12.70 18.23 10.60
C TRP A 46 -14.10 18.07 11.23
N PHE A 47 -14.29 18.28 12.52
CA PHE A 47 -15.55 18.02 13.23
C PHE A 47 -16.55 19.18 13.11
N THR A 48 -17.41 19.11 12.11
CA THR A 48 -18.62 19.95 12.00
C THR A 48 -19.78 19.35 12.80
N VAL A 49 -20.83 20.14 13.07
CA VAL A 49 -22.05 19.68 13.75
C VAL A 49 -22.64 18.42 13.10
N ASP A 50 -22.70 18.36 11.78
CA ASP A 50 -23.27 17.21 11.07
C ASP A 50 -22.35 15.98 11.11
N ARG A 51 -21.04 16.17 11.02
CA ARG A 51 -20.07 15.07 11.17
C ARG A 51 -20.12 14.51 12.58
N ILE A 52 -20.23 15.36 13.60
CA ILE A 52 -20.40 14.93 15.00
C ILE A 52 -21.65 14.06 15.15
N LYS A 53 -22.80 14.50 14.60
CA LYS A 53 -24.04 13.72 14.65
C LYS A 53 -23.88 12.35 13.99
N GLU A 54 -23.19 12.28 12.86
CA GLU A 54 -22.95 11.02 12.17
C GLU A 54 -22.00 10.10 12.95
N CYS A 55 -20.86 10.63 13.43
CA CYS A 55 -19.90 9.88 14.24
C CYS A 55 -20.51 9.30 15.52
N ASN A 56 -21.48 9.98 16.14
CA ASN A 56 -22.19 9.45 17.31
C ASN A 56 -22.91 8.13 17.02
N LYS A 57 -23.38 7.88 15.79
CA LYS A 57 -24.01 6.61 15.40
C LYS A 57 -23.03 5.44 15.32
N TRP A 58 -21.73 5.73 15.27
CA TRP A 58 -20.68 4.73 15.11
C TRP A 58 -19.90 4.45 16.39
N VAL A 59 -20.31 5.06 17.51
CA VAL A 59 -19.78 4.69 18.83
C VAL A 59 -20.02 3.20 19.07
N GLY A 60 -18.98 2.48 19.49
CA GLY A 60 -18.98 1.03 19.62
C GLY A 60 -18.62 0.28 18.34
N GLN A 61 -18.27 0.97 17.25
CA GLN A 61 -17.74 0.35 16.03
C GLN A 61 -16.25 0.66 15.87
N VAL A 62 -15.54 -0.19 15.14
CA VAL A 62 -14.16 0.10 14.72
C VAL A 62 -14.21 1.21 13.66
N THR A 63 -13.34 2.20 13.78
CA THR A 63 -13.21 3.29 12.81
C THR A 63 -11.76 3.57 12.49
N THR A 64 -11.51 4.18 11.34
CA THR A 64 -10.17 4.58 10.93
C THR A 64 -10.18 5.84 10.07
N ASP A 65 -9.08 6.56 9.97
CA ASP A 65 -8.85 7.53 8.90
C ASP A 65 -7.89 6.97 7.83
N CYS A 66 -7.44 7.83 6.91
CA CYS A 66 -6.64 7.39 5.76
C CYS A 66 -5.30 6.76 6.17
N HIS A 67 -4.56 7.38 7.09
CA HIS A 67 -3.25 6.89 7.53
C HIS A 67 -3.37 5.98 8.75
N GLY A 68 -4.40 6.20 9.58
CA GLY A 68 -4.80 5.29 10.64
C GLY A 68 -5.11 3.87 10.15
N LEU A 69 -5.49 3.68 8.87
CA LEU A 69 -5.60 2.35 8.26
C LEU A 69 -4.25 1.61 8.22
N ILE A 70 -3.17 2.32 7.92
CA ILE A 70 -1.80 1.78 7.84
C ILE A 70 -1.22 1.64 9.25
N GLU A 71 -1.38 2.65 10.11
CA GLU A 71 -0.97 2.54 11.52
C GLU A 71 -1.71 1.42 12.24
N GLY A 72 -2.96 1.17 11.88
CA GLY A 72 -3.76 0.05 12.36
C GLY A 72 -3.04 -1.27 12.17
N TYR A 73 -2.54 -1.52 10.95
CA TYR A 73 -1.74 -2.71 10.66
C TYR A 73 -0.46 -2.75 11.49
N ILE A 74 0.27 -1.64 11.60
CA ILE A 74 1.56 -1.56 12.31
C ILE A 74 1.38 -1.90 13.80
N ASN A 75 0.28 -1.44 14.41
CA ASN A 75 0.03 -1.57 15.85
C ASN A 75 -0.85 -2.77 16.21
N ASP A 76 -1.48 -3.45 15.24
CA ASP A 76 -2.24 -4.67 15.48
C ASP A 76 -1.30 -5.88 15.63
N TYR A 77 -0.90 -6.19 16.86
CA TYR A 77 0.03 -7.28 17.15
C TYR A 77 -0.62 -8.68 17.07
N ASN A 78 -1.95 -8.79 17.18
CA ASN A 78 -2.65 -10.07 17.11
C ASN A 78 -3.30 -10.31 15.73
N LEU A 79 -3.27 -9.32 14.84
CA LEU A 79 -3.79 -9.34 13.46
C LEU A 79 -5.28 -9.67 13.39
N ASN A 80 -6.04 -9.31 14.42
CA ASN A 80 -7.50 -9.53 14.48
C ASN A 80 -8.31 -8.40 13.82
N GLY A 81 -7.66 -7.35 13.31
CA GLY A 81 -8.30 -6.20 12.68
C GLY A 81 -8.70 -5.09 13.66
N VAL A 82 -8.39 -5.23 14.95
CA VAL A 82 -8.72 -4.27 16.00
C VAL A 82 -7.47 -3.97 16.82
N VAL A 83 -7.01 -2.72 16.80
CA VAL A 83 -5.87 -2.34 17.65
C VAL A 83 -6.32 -2.23 19.11
N GLU A 84 -6.07 -3.28 19.90
CA GLU A 84 -6.35 -3.28 21.34
C GLU A 84 -5.14 -2.79 22.15
N ALA A 85 -5.08 -1.49 22.49
CA ALA A 85 -4.24 -0.97 23.59
C ALA A 85 -4.47 0.54 23.86
N GLY A 86 -5.21 0.93 24.91
CA GLY A 86 -5.18 2.31 25.46
C GLY A 86 -5.67 3.45 24.56
N GLU A 87 -5.50 4.71 25.01
CA GLU A 87 -5.62 5.90 24.17
C GLU A 87 -4.43 5.92 23.20
N GLY A 88 -4.58 5.25 22.05
CA GLY A 88 -3.48 5.05 21.11
C GLY A 88 -2.79 6.35 20.72
N THR A 89 -1.46 6.31 20.66
CA THR A 89 -0.66 7.41 20.11
C THR A 89 -0.73 7.34 18.59
N TYR A 90 -1.29 8.38 17.98
CA TYR A 90 -1.18 8.65 16.55
C TYR A 90 0.26 9.15 16.32
N ASP A 91 1.11 8.38 15.65
CA ASP A 91 2.56 8.66 15.60
C ASP A 91 2.84 9.83 14.64
N MET A 92 2.19 9.85 13.47
CA MET A 92 2.42 10.91 12.49
C MET A 92 1.30 11.05 11.46
N THR A 93 1.25 12.19 10.77
CA THR A 93 0.32 12.42 9.65
C THR A 93 0.72 11.66 8.38
N SER A 94 -0.22 11.52 7.44
CA SER A 94 0.04 10.95 6.11
C SER A 94 1.17 11.69 5.36
N ASP A 95 1.21 13.02 5.44
CA ASP A 95 2.29 13.84 4.86
C ASP A 95 3.64 13.56 5.53
N ASN A 96 3.67 13.45 6.86
CA ASN A 96 4.90 13.16 7.60
C ASN A 96 5.43 11.75 7.28
N ALA A 97 4.55 10.76 7.12
CA ALA A 97 4.93 9.41 6.70
C ALA A 97 5.62 9.42 5.32
N PHE A 98 5.04 10.15 4.36
CA PHE A 98 5.65 10.34 3.03
C PHE A 98 6.99 11.10 3.09
N ASN A 99 7.10 12.12 3.93
CA ASN A 99 8.33 12.89 4.09
C ASN A 99 9.46 12.04 4.68
N LYS A 100 9.17 11.20 5.67
CA LYS A 100 10.12 10.26 6.29
C LYS A 100 10.52 9.09 5.38
N ALA A 101 9.67 8.72 4.42
CA ALA A 101 9.97 7.62 3.49
C ALA A 101 11.22 7.91 2.65
N THR A 102 12.12 6.93 2.61
CA THR A 102 13.39 6.98 1.86
C THR A 102 13.25 6.44 0.44
N VAL A 103 12.30 5.53 0.21
CA VAL A 103 11.96 5.00 -1.13
C VAL A 103 10.58 5.51 -1.53
N LYS A 104 10.54 6.33 -2.59
CA LYS A 104 9.34 7.00 -3.10
C LYS A 104 9.54 7.47 -4.53
N GLY A 105 8.44 7.79 -5.22
CA GLY A 105 8.47 8.30 -6.58
C GLY A 105 7.15 8.93 -7.00
N GLU A 106 7.14 9.53 -8.20
CA GLU A 106 5.89 9.96 -8.84
C GLU A 106 4.96 8.77 -9.09
N ILE A 107 3.65 8.98 -9.05
CA ILE A 107 2.68 7.88 -9.24
C ILE A 107 2.84 7.18 -10.59
N SER A 108 3.32 7.91 -11.60
CA SER A 108 3.62 7.42 -12.96
C SER A 108 4.67 6.30 -12.97
N THR A 109 5.54 6.26 -11.96
CA THR A 109 6.67 5.31 -11.84
C THR A 109 6.41 4.16 -10.89
N ILE A 110 5.17 4.03 -10.36
CA ILE A 110 4.82 2.97 -9.41
C ILE A 110 5.15 1.58 -9.97
N ASP A 111 5.79 0.75 -9.15
CA ASP A 111 5.97 -0.66 -9.46
C ASP A 111 4.63 -1.39 -9.31
N LYS A 112 4.03 -1.77 -10.45
CA LYS A 112 2.70 -2.40 -10.51
C LYS A 112 2.70 -3.84 -10.00
N ASP A 113 3.88 -4.46 -9.90
CA ASP A 113 4.03 -5.83 -9.42
C ASP A 113 4.33 -5.86 -7.91
N LEU A 114 4.61 -4.70 -7.29
CA LEU A 114 4.88 -4.57 -5.86
C LEU A 114 3.66 -4.04 -5.10
N VAL A 115 2.94 -4.94 -4.44
CA VAL A 115 1.78 -4.59 -3.60
C VAL A 115 2.20 -4.05 -2.23
N GLY A 116 1.27 -3.40 -1.53
CA GLY A 116 1.47 -2.78 -0.23
C GLY A 116 2.16 -1.41 -0.28
N LEU A 117 2.46 -0.89 -1.48
CA LEU A 117 2.95 0.48 -1.65
C LEU A 117 1.90 1.48 -1.18
N CYS A 118 2.32 2.50 -0.46
CA CYS A 118 1.44 3.60 -0.12
C CYS A 118 1.33 4.54 -1.33
N VAL A 119 0.11 4.87 -1.75
CA VAL A 119 -0.16 5.85 -2.82
C VAL A 119 -0.80 7.09 -2.21
N ARG A 120 -0.41 8.28 -2.68
CA ARG A 120 -0.66 9.51 -1.91
C ARG A 120 -0.83 10.76 -2.77
N TYR A 121 -1.58 11.72 -2.24
CA TYR A 121 -1.59 13.14 -2.63
C TYR A 121 -1.75 13.99 -1.36
N PRO A 122 -1.32 15.28 -1.32
CA PRO A 122 -1.30 16.10 -0.10
C PRO A 122 -2.53 15.89 0.82
N GLY A 123 -2.28 15.55 2.08
CA GLY A 123 -3.32 15.24 3.08
C GLY A 123 -3.97 13.85 3.00
N HIS A 124 -3.66 12.99 2.02
CA HIS A 124 -4.31 11.69 1.86
C HIS A 124 -3.34 10.56 1.46
N VAL A 125 -3.70 9.33 1.83
CA VAL A 125 -2.96 8.10 1.52
C VAL A 125 -3.91 6.91 1.35
N GLY A 126 -3.50 5.94 0.53
CA GLY A 126 -4.11 4.61 0.40
C GLY A 126 -3.06 3.52 0.20
N VAL A 127 -3.49 2.26 0.22
CA VAL A 127 -2.65 1.07 0.04
C VAL A 127 -2.88 0.48 -1.34
N TYR A 128 -1.86 0.43 -2.17
CA TYR A 128 -1.90 -0.26 -3.46
C TYR A 128 -1.96 -1.76 -3.26
N ILE A 129 -2.98 -2.42 -3.81
CA ILE A 129 -3.22 -3.86 -3.61
C ILE A 129 -2.96 -4.70 -4.88
N GLY A 130 -2.30 -4.12 -5.88
CA GLY A 130 -2.07 -4.75 -7.18
C GLY A 130 -3.24 -4.53 -8.15
N ASN A 131 -3.07 -4.99 -9.39
CA ASN A 131 -4.10 -4.93 -10.45
C ASN A 131 -4.70 -3.53 -10.69
N GLY A 132 -3.96 -2.47 -10.37
CA GLY A 132 -4.45 -1.09 -10.52
C GLY A 132 -5.51 -0.70 -9.49
N GLN A 133 -5.61 -1.41 -8.36
CA GLN A 133 -6.57 -1.14 -7.29
C GLN A 133 -5.89 -0.63 -6.02
N VAL A 134 -6.64 0.13 -5.22
CA VAL A 134 -6.20 0.76 -3.98
C VAL A 134 -7.26 0.58 -2.91
N VAL A 135 -6.86 0.22 -1.70
CA VAL A 135 -7.72 0.37 -0.51
C VAL A 135 -7.43 1.72 0.14
N GLU A 136 -8.46 2.53 0.37
CA GLU A 136 -8.34 3.84 1.01
C GLU A 136 -9.55 4.18 1.89
N ALA A 137 -9.32 4.94 2.96
CA ALA A 137 -10.38 5.46 3.83
C ALA A 137 -10.76 6.89 3.41
N ARG A 138 -11.93 7.09 2.80
CA ARG A 138 -12.27 8.29 1.98
C ARG A 138 -13.19 9.31 2.64
N GLY A 139 -13.13 9.44 3.96
CA GLY A 139 -14.05 10.33 4.67
C GLY A 139 -15.42 9.70 4.94
N LEU A 140 -16.26 10.49 5.61
CA LEU A 140 -17.53 10.09 6.23
C LEU A 140 -18.45 9.26 5.31
N ASN A 141 -18.57 9.67 4.03
CA ASN A 141 -19.54 9.12 3.09
C ASN A 141 -19.15 7.76 2.51
N TYR A 142 -17.87 7.39 2.61
CA TYR A 142 -17.32 6.22 1.94
C TYR A 142 -16.79 5.18 2.93
N GLY A 143 -16.18 5.62 4.03
CA GLY A 143 -15.40 4.72 4.87
C GLY A 143 -14.16 4.17 4.15
N VAL A 144 -13.71 2.99 4.57
CA VAL A 144 -12.69 2.21 3.86
C VAL A 144 -13.32 1.53 2.66
N CYS A 145 -12.74 1.73 1.47
CA CYS A 145 -13.26 1.17 0.23
C CYS A 145 -12.14 0.87 -0.76
N ILE A 146 -12.49 0.13 -1.81
CA ILE A 146 -11.59 -0.14 -2.94
C ILE A 146 -11.88 0.86 -4.05
N THR A 147 -10.84 1.47 -4.60
CA THR A 147 -10.90 2.34 -5.78
C THR A 147 -9.92 1.87 -6.84
N ASN A 148 -10.15 2.27 -8.10
CA ASN A 148 -9.12 2.13 -9.12
C ASN A 148 -8.08 3.23 -8.95
N LEU A 149 -6.81 2.87 -9.04
CA LEU A 149 -5.67 3.79 -8.97
C LEU A 149 -5.84 4.97 -9.93
N LYS A 150 -6.30 4.71 -11.16
CA LYS A 150 -6.47 5.72 -12.21
C LYS A 150 -7.63 6.71 -11.96
N ASP A 151 -8.60 6.35 -11.11
CA ASP A 151 -9.82 7.16 -10.90
C ASP A 151 -9.65 8.15 -9.73
N ARG A 152 -8.43 8.24 -9.18
CA ARG A 152 -8.10 9.03 -8.00
C ARG A 152 -6.88 9.90 -8.29
N PRO A 153 -6.78 11.11 -7.70
CA PRO A 153 -5.75 12.09 -8.03
C PRO A 153 -4.43 11.80 -7.29
N TRP A 154 -4.00 10.54 -7.26
CA TRP A 154 -2.72 10.16 -6.67
C TRP A 154 -1.58 10.86 -7.40
N THR A 155 -0.57 11.31 -6.65
CA THR A 155 0.57 12.06 -7.20
C THR A 155 1.89 11.33 -7.00
N HIS A 156 2.00 10.56 -5.91
CA HIS A 156 3.23 9.87 -5.53
C HIS A 156 2.92 8.50 -4.94
N TRP A 157 3.92 7.63 -4.94
CA TRP A 157 3.96 6.40 -4.16
C TRP A 157 5.15 6.42 -3.20
N TYR A 158 5.09 5.63 -2.12
CA TYR A 158 6.21 5.42 -1.20
C TYR A 158 6.14 4.07 -0.48
N GLU A 159 7.31 3.59 -0.03
CA GLU A 159 7.45 2.48 0.91
C GLU A 159 7.31 3.04 2.34
N HIS A 160 6.32 2.58 3.13
CA HIS A 160 6.11 3.08 4.48
C HIS A 160 7.29 2.67 5.40
N PRO A 161 7.89 3.58 6.20
CA PRO A 161 9.07 3.28 7.02
C PRO A 161 8.90 2.13 8.03
N GLY A 162 7.68 1.89 8.47
CA GLY A 162 7.33 0.81 9.40
C GLY A 162 6.93 -0.52 8.75
N ILE A 163 7.14 -0.68 7.43
CA ILE A 163 6.75 -1.86 6.66
C ILE A 163 7.95 -2.39 5.89
N GLU A 164 8.15 -3.70 5.96
CA GLU A 164 9.13 -4.43 5.18
C GLU A 164 8.55 -4.78 3.81
N TYR A 165 9.27 -4.35 2.76
CA TYR A 165 8.87 -4.61 1.39
C TYR A 165 9.67 -5.77 0.82
N GLU A 166 9.01 -6.92 0.74
CA GLU A 166 9.52 -8.03 -0.05
C GLU A 166 9.32 -7.68 -1.51
N LYS A 167 10.37 -7.14 -2.13
CA LYS A 167 10.41 -6.98 -3.58
C LYS A 167 10.41 -8.38 -4.14
N VAL A 168 9.25 -8.82 -4.62
CA VAL A 168 9.12 -10.07 -5.36
C VAL A 168 9.96 -9.87 -6.61
N THR A 169 11.24 -10.19 -6.49
CA THR A 169 12.04 -10.57 -7.63
C THR A 169 11.44 -11.90 -8.05
N THR A 170 10.34 -11.88 -8.81
CA THR A 170 9.95 -13.04 -9.59
C THR A 170 11.07 -13.23 -10.60
N LYS A 171 12.20 -13.78 -10.14
CA LYS A 171 13.19 -14.43 -10.97
C LYS A 171 12.51 -15.68 -11.49
N ARG A 172 11.57 -15.50 -12.42
CA ARG A 172 11.15 -16.62 -13.25
C ARG A 172 12.36 -16.97 -14.11
N VAL A 173 12.62 -18.26 -14.25
CA VAL A 173 13.65 -18.73 -15.18
C VAL A 173 13.22 -18.26 -16.57
N LEU A 174 14.11 -17.56 -17.27
CA LEU A 174 13.88 -17.13 -18.65
C LEU A 174 14.45 -18.21 -19.57
N LEU A 175 13.56 -18.87 -20.30
CA LEU A 175 13.90 -19.96 -21.22
C LEU A 175 13.08 -19.87 -22.51
N LEU A 176 13.58 -20.53 -23.55
CA LEU A 176 12.87 -20.65 -24.81
C LEU A 176 11.62 -21.53 -24.64
N THR A 177 10.44 -20.94 -24.86
CA THR A 177 9.13 -21.62 -24.73
C THR A 177 8.24 -21.35 -25.95
N THR A 178 7.14 -22.09 -26.09
CA THR A 178 6.12 -21.83 -27.11
C THR A 178 4.78 -21.59 -26.42
N PRO A 179 4.15 -20.39 -26.54
CA PRO A 179 4.68 -19.20 -27.20
C PRO A 179 5.89 -18.61 -26.46
N TYR A 180 6.74 -17.86 -27.17
CA TYR A 180 7.91 -17.22 -26.56
C TYR A 180 7.55 -16.37 -25.34
N MET A 181 8.38 -16.47 -24.29
CA MET A 181 8.26 -15.62 -23.11
C MET A 181 8.40 -14.15 -23.52
N ARG A 182 7.64 -13.29 -22.86
CA ARG A 182 7.68 -11.85 -23.09
C ARG A 182 7.69 -11.11 -21.77
N GLY A 183 8.33 -9.94 -21.72
CA GLY A 183 8.28 -9.07 -20.55
C GLY A 183 9.45 -8.10 -20.41
N ASN A 184 9.33 -7.21 -19.43
CA ASN A 184 10.38 -6.25 -19.08
C ASN A 184 11.62 -6.93 -18.50
N ASP A 185 11.46 -8.09 -17.86
CA ASP A 185 12.55 -8.95 -17.39
C ASP A 185 13.37 -9.55 -18.53
N VAL A 186 12.70 -9.99 -19.60
CA VAL A 186 13.37 -10.41 -20.85
C VAL A 186 14.13 -9.25 -21.47
N LYS A 187 13.50 -8.07 -21.55
CA LYS A 187 14.13 -6.88 -22.11
C LYS A 187 15.39 -6.46 -21.34
N LYS A 188 15.35 -6.52 -20.00
CA LYS A 188 16.52 -6.29 -19.13
C LYS A 188 17.62 -7.31 -19.38
N LEU A 189 17.29 -8.61 -19.47
CA LEU A 189 18.26 -9.64 -19.82
C LEU A 189 18.92 -9.36 -21.17
N GLN A 190 18.13 -9.03 -22.19
CA GLN A 190 18.63 -8.75 -23.54
C GLN A 190 19.62 -7.58 -23.58
N GLN A 191 19.34 -6.51 -22.82
CA GLN A 191 20.26 -5.38 -22.64
C GLN A 191 21.58 -5.81 -22.00
N LEU A 192 21.53 -6.67 -20.98
CA LEU A 192 22.71 -7.16 -20.26
C LEU A 192 23.59 -8.08 -21.13
N ILE A 193 22.98 -8.93 -21.96
CA ILE A 193 23.72 -9.90 -22.79
C ILE A 193 24.07 -9.37 -24.19
N GLY A 194 23.73 -8.13 -24.50
CA GLY A 194 24.10 -7.46 -25.75
C GLY A 194 23.34 -7.95 -26.98
N VAL A 195 22.04 -8.26 -26.84
CA VAL A 195 21.15 -8.58 -27.99
C VAL A 195 20.05 -7.53 -28.13
N ASN A 196 19.30 -7.57 -29.24
CA ASN A 196 18.17 -6.67 -29.45
C ASN A 196 17.16 -6.78 -28.29
N ALA A 197 16.85 -5.66 -27.65
CA ALA A 197 16.01 -5.58 -26.47
C ALA A 197 14.52 -5.39 -26.82
N ASP A 198 13.95 -6.37 -27.52
CA ASP A 198 12.54 -6.37 -27.96
C ASP A 198 11.56 -6.90 -26.89
N GLY A 199 12.08 -7.45 -25.78
CA GLY A 199 11.28 -8.04 -24.72
C GLY A 199 10.69 -9.40 -25.05
N ILE A 200 11.16 -10.07 -26.11
CA ILE A 200 10.72 -11.41 -26.54
C ILE A 200 11.88 -12.41 -26.42
N TYR A 201 11.71 -13.44 -25.59
CA TYR A 201 12.72 -14.48 -25.41
C TYR A 201 12.61 -15.49 -26.57
N GLY A 202 13.21 -15.14 -27.70
CA GLY A 202 13.29 -15.99 -28.88
C GLY A 202 14.62 -16.74 -29.01
N PRO A 203 14.81 -17.50 -30.11
CA PRO A 203 16.01 -18.31 -30.33
C PRO A 203 17.33 -17.52 -30.28
N VAL A 204 17.32 -16.25 -30.68
CA VAL A 204 18.51 -15.38 -30.62
C VAL A 204 18.92 -15.10 -29.18
N THR A 205 17.95 -14.78 -28.31
CA THR A 205 18.19 -14.56 -26.87
C THR A 205 18.66 -15.85 -26.21
N ASP A 206 18.00 -16.98 -26.49
CA ASP A 206 18.36 -18.31 -25.95
C ASP A 206 19.80 -18.70 -26.31
N LYS A 207 20.20 -18.52 -27.58
CA LYS A 207 21.55 -18.82 -28.05
C LYS A 207 22.59 -18.02 -27.27
N LYS A 208 22.36 -16.72 -27.06
CA LYS A 208 23.31 -15.86 -26.34
C LYS A 208 23.40 -16.20 -24.85
N VAL A 209 22.27 -16.54 -24.23
CA VAL A 209 22.25 -17.03 -22.84
C VAL A 209 23.09 -18.30 -22.70
N LYS A 210 22.91 -19.28 -23.59
CA LYS A 210 23.69 -20.53 -23.58
C LYS A 210 25.18 -20.32 -23.80
N GLU A 211 25.57 -19.41 -24.69
CA GLU A 211 26.98 -19.02 -24.91
C GLU A 211 27.62 -18.49 -23.62
N ILE A 212 26.93 -17.58 -22.92
CA ILE A 212 27.40 -17.01 -21.66
C ILE A 212 27.46 -18.07 -20.55
N LEU A 213 26.44 -18.92 -20.42
CA LEU A 213 26.43 -20.00 -19.42
C LEU A 213 27.57 -21.00 -19.64
N GLY A 214 27.85 -21.34 -20.91
CA GLY A 214 28.97 -22.20 -21.28
C GLY A 214 30.33 -21.62 -20.88
N VAL A 215 30.52 -20.30 -21.01
CA VAL A 215 31.74 -19.60 -20.53
C VAL A 215 31.84 -19.60 -19.01
N LEU A 216 30.70 -19.55 -18.31
CA LEU A 216 30.63 -19.51 -16.85
C LEU A 216 30.68 -20.90 -16.18
N GLY A 217 30.76 -21.98 -16.96
CA GLY A 217 30.82 -23.35 -16.43
C GLY A 217 29.53 -23.80 -15.72
N LYS A 218 28.37 -23.27 -16.14
CA LYS A 218 27.05 -23.60 -15.60
C LYS A 218 26.13 -24.23 -16.63
#